data_AF-A0A937QNB9-F1
#
_entry.id   AF-A0A937QNB9-F1
#
_cell.length_a   1.000
_cell.length_b   1.000
_cell.length_c   1.000
_cell.angle_alpha   90.00
_cell.angle_beta   90.00
_cell.angle_gamma   90.00
#
_symmetry.space_group_name_H-M   'P 1'
#
loop_
_entity.id
_entity.type
_entity.pdbx_description
1 polymer ?
#
loop_
_entity_poly.entity_id
_entity_poly.type
_entity_poly.pdbx_seq_one_letter_code
_entity_poly.pdbx_strand_id
1 'polypeptide(L)'
;MIPEAYTKDFIESLPPQKRQEKLRELETVLNANLKGCADLKGWQDRLYSLIEELNGLGFFLGRWDYDSEVETWGGPSYMDPTRQDDLLLRSQFPVGVTLAWQDYEELNKRQAEQ
;
A
#
# COMPACT_ATOMS: atom_id res chain seq x y z
N MET A 1 6.93 7.21 9.71
CA MET A 1 8.15 6.82 8.99
C MET A 1 8.06 5.34 8.69
N ILE A 2 8.30 4.96 7.44
CA ILE A 2 8.29 3.56 7.00
C ILE A 2 9.69 2.95 7.22
N PRO A 3 9.82 1.81 7.93
CA PRO A 3 11.11 1.17 8.20
C PRO A 3 11.90 0.74 6.94
N GLU A 4 13.23 0.75 7.02
CA GLU A 4 14.11 0.25 5.94
C GLU A 4 13.94 -1.26 5.63
N ALA A 5 13.33 -2.00 6.54
CA ALA A 5 12.91 -3.40 6.32
C ALA A 5 11.84 -3.54 5.23
N TYR A 6 11.41 -2.44 4.61
CA TYR A 6 10.52 -2.43 3.44
C TYR A 6 11.22 -1.95 2.17
N THR A 7 12.55 -1.78 2.17
CA THR A 7 13.30 -1.54 0.93
C THR A 7 13.10 -2.70 -0.05
N LYS A 8 13.09 -2.36 -1.35
CA LYS A 8 12.97 -3.33 -2.45
C LYS A 8 13.93 -4.51 -2.28
N ASP A 9 15.23 -4.22 -2.10
CA ASP A 9 16.28 -5.23 -1.96
C ASP A 9 16.02 -6.20 -0.80
N PHE A 10 15.55 -5.67 0.33
CA PHE A 10 15.22 -6.51 1.48
C PHE A 10 14.03 -7.42 1.18
N ILE A 11 12.93 -6.88 0.62
CA ILE A 11 11.74 -7.68 0.34
C ILE A 11 12.02 -8.74 -0.74
N GLU A 12 12.77 -8.41 -1.79
CA GLU A 12 13.18 -9.37 -2.82
C GLU A 12 14.06 -10.51 -2.26
N SER A 13 14.85 -10.24 -1.22
CA SER A 13 15.66 -11.29 -0.56
C SER A 13 14.83 -12.33 0.21
N LEU A 14 13.57 -12.02 0.54
CA LEU A 14 12.72 -12.89 1.34
C LEU A 14 12.06 -14.00 0.48
N PRO A 15 11.78 -15.18 1.07
CA PRO A 15 10.93 -16.19 0.44
C PRO A 15 9.50 -15.65 0.16
N PRO A 16 8.80 -16.13 -0.90
CA PRO A 16 7.47 -15.63 -1.28
C PRO A 16 6.45 -15.58 -0.13
N GLN A 17 6.43 -16.60 0.74
CA GLN A 17 5.51 -16.64 1.89
C GLN A 17 5.79 -15.50 2.88
N LYS A 18 7.07 -15.16 3.10
CA LYS A 18 7.50 -14.07 3.99
C LYS A 18 7.26 -12.69 3.40
N ARG A 19 7.22 -12.55 2.08
CA ARG A 19 6.85 -11.29 1.41
C ARG A 19 5.38 -10.93 1.67
N GLN A 20 4.48 -11.91 1.66
CA GLN A 20 3.06 -11.70 1.97
C GLN A 20 2.84 -11.29 3.44
N GLU A 21 3.58 -11.89 4.38
CA GLU A 21 3.58 -11.46 5.77
C GLU A 21 4.04 -10.00 5.88
N LYS A 22 5.13 -9.62 5.19
CA LYS A 22 5.64 -8.24 5.17
C LYS A 22 4.63 -7.24 4.59
N LEU A 23 3.85 -7.63 3.59
CA LEU A 23 2.80 -6.77 3.05
C LEU A 23 1.75 -6.44 4.12
N ARG A 24 1.31 -7.44 4.90
CA ARG A 24 0.34 -7.23 5.99
C ARG A 24 0.91 -6.36 7.11
N GLU A 25 2.19 -6.56 7.43
CA GLU A 25 2.88 -5.69 8.39
C GLU A 25 2.96 -4.24 7.87
N LEU A 26 3.28 -4.05 6.58
CA LEU A 26 3.32 -2.74 5.96
C LEU A 26 1.95 -2.06 5.99
N GLU A 27 0.88 -2.77 5.67
CA GLU A 27 -0.51 -2.28 5.78
C GLU A 27 -0.80 -1.78 7.20
N THR A 28 -0.39 -2.56 8.21
CA THR A 28 -0.54 -2.17 9.62
C THR A 28 0.24 -0.88 9.95
N VAL A 29 1.47 -0.76 9.44
CA VAL A 29 2.30 0.44 9.63
C VAL A 29 1.65 1.66 8.97
N LEU A 30 1.18 1.54 7.73
CA LEU A 30 0.53 2.65 7.03
C LEU A 30 -0.73 3.11 7.75
N ASN A 31 -1.60 2.18 8.15
CA ASN A 31 -2.81 2.48 8.91
C ASN A 31 -2.52 3.15 10.25
N ALA A 32 -1.47 2.72 10.96
CA ALA A 32 -1.05 3.37 12.19
C ALA A 32 -0.58 4.81 11.97
N ASN A 33 0.02 5.13 10.81
CA ASN A 33 0.45 6.49 10.46
C ASN A 33 -0.69 7.40 10.02
N LEU A 34 -1.78 6.83 9.49
CA LEU A 34 -2.97 7.57 9.07
C LEU A 34 -3.97 7.77 10.23
N LYS A 35 -3.92 6.88 11.23
CA LYS A 35 -4.75 6.97 12.43
C LYS A 35 -4.55 8.31 13.13
N GLY A 36 -5.67 9.01 13.36
CA GLY A 36 -5.68 10.29 14.07
C GLY A 36 -5.69 11.53 13.18
N CYS A 37 -5.72 11.38 11.85
CA CYS A 37 -6.03 12.51 10.97
C CYS A 37 -7.50 12.93 11.20
N ALA A 38 -7.70 14.22 11.51
CA ALA A 38 -9.01 14.74 11.91
C ALA A 38 -9.96 15.01 10.73
N ASP A 39 -9.41 15.24 9.53
CA ASP A 39 -10.16 15.57 8.33
C ASP A 39 -9.51 14.94 7.08
N LEU A 40 -10.27 14.94 5.98
CA LEU A 40 -9.87 14.35 4.71
C LEU A 40 -8.59 14.98 4.16
N LYS A 41 -8.42 16.30 4.31
CA LYS A 41 -7.24 17.00 3.80
C LYS A 41 -5.97 16.53 4.53
N GLY A 42 -5.99 16.51 5.86
CA GLY A 42 -4.87 16.04 6.67
C GLY A 42 -4.57 14.56 6.41
N TRP A 43 -5.60 13.75 6.18
CA TRP A 43 -5.45 12.36 5.77
C TRP A 43 -4.74 12.23 4.41
N GLN A 44 -5.18 12.97 3.40
CA GLN A 44 -4.59 12.95 2.06
C GLN A 44 -3.16 13.47 2.06
N ASP A 45 -2.89 14.58 2.75
CA ASP A 45 -1.53 15.12 2.92
C ASP A 45 -0.60 14.05 3.54
N ARG A 46 -1.09 13.32 4.56
CA ARG A 46 -0.31 12.25 5.19
C ARG A 46 -0.15 11.02 4.29
N LEU A 47 -1.22 10.61 3.60
CA LEU A 47 -1.19 9.51 2.65
C LEU A 47 -0.16 9.75 1.55
N TYR A 48 -0.17 10.93 0.93
CA TYR A 48 0.75 11.25 -0.17
C TYR A 48 2.20 11.28 0.30
N SER A 49 2.45 11.80 1.52
CA SER A 49 3.77 11.70 2.15
C SER A 49 4.21 10.23 2.32
N LEU A 50 3.31 9.33 2.72
CA LEU A 50 3.62 7.90 2.85
C LEU A 50 3.86 7.23 1.49
N ILE A 51 3.13 7.61 0.44
CA ILE A 51 3.36 7.13 -0.93
C ILE A 51 4.74 7.57 -1.42
N GLU A 52 5.16 8.80 -1.15
CA GLU A 52 6.51 9.28 -1.46
C GLU A 52 7.59 8.51 -0.68
N GLU A 53 7.37 8.26 0.62
CA GLU A 53 8.25 7.41 1.42
C GLU A 53 8.37 6.00 0.80
N LEU A 54 7.25 5.37 0.40
CA LEU A 54 7.25 4.07 -0.28
C LEU A 54 8.01 4.12 -1.61
N ASN A 55 7.79 5.15 -2.43
CA ASN A 55 8.50 5.30 -3.69
C ASN A 55 10.02 5.43 -3.47
N GLY A 56 10.44 6.14 -2.40
CA GLY A 56 11.84 6.22 -1.99
C GLY A 56 12.45 4.87 -1.54
N LEU A 57 11.61 3.94 -1.07
CA LEU A 57 12.02 2.57 -0.71
C LEU A 57 12.04 1.61 -1.91
N GLY A 58 11.69 2.09 -3.11
CA GLY A 58 11.75 1.32 -4.36
C GLY A 58 10.42 0.68 -4.77
N PHE A 59 9.31 1.04 -4.12
CA PHE A 59 7.97 0.78 -4.66
C PHE A 59 7.70 1.74 -5.82
N PHE A 60 6.83 1.33 -6.75
CA PHE A 60 6.38 2.19 -7.85
C PHE A 60 4.87 2.29 -7.80
N LEU A 61 4.35 3.24 -7.02
CA LEU A 61 2.92 3.48 -6.88
C LEU A 61 2.50 4.73 -7.67
N GLY A 62 1.76 4.52 -8.76
CA GLY A 62 1.06 5.57 -9.48
C GLY A 62 -0.42 5.60 -9.08
N ARG A 63 -1.03 6.78 -9.07
CA ARG A 63 -2.48 6.92 -8.80
C ARG A 63 -3.28 6.46 -10.01
N TRP A 64 -4.24 5.56 -9.81
CA TRP A 64 -5.05 4.96 -10.90
C TRP A 64 -6.48 5.47 -10.90
N ASP A 65 -7.10 5.62 -9.73
CA ASP A 65 -8.49 6.06 -9.61
C ASP A 65 -8.69 6.96 -8.38
N TYR A 66 -9.64 7.88 -8.49
CA TYR A 66 -10.03 8.80 -7.44
C TYR A 66 -11.53 9.07 -7.42
N ASP A 67 -12.16 8.69 -6.32
CA ASP A 67 -13.48 9.16 -5.95
C ASP A 67 -13.40 9.79 -4.56
N SER A 68 -12.95 11.06 -4.50
CA SER A 68 -12.87 11.98 -3.33
C SER A 68 -12.36 11.42 -1.99
N GLU A 69 -13.04 10.43 -1.43
CA GLU A 69 -12.75 9.72 -0.19
C GLU A 69 -12.03 8.38 -0.41
N VAL A 70 -12.08 7.84 -1.64
CA VAL A 70 -11.44 6.59 -2.05
C VAL A 70 -10.39 6.87 -3.13
N GLU A 71 -9.20 6.34 -2.92
CA GLU A 71 -8.12 6.41 -3.91
C GLU A 71 -7.52 5.03 -4.12
N THR A 72 -7.29 4.68 -5.39
CA THR A 72 -6.55 3.48 -5.73
C THR A 72 -5.22 3.86 -6.36
N TRP A 73 -4.17 3.24 -5.87
CA TRP A 73 -2.80 3.39 -6.29
C TRP A 73 -2.30 2.03 -6.72
N GLY A 74 -1.51 1.99 -7.78
CA GLY A 74 -0.83 0.77 -8.14
C GLY A 74 0.36 0.97 -9.05
N GLY A 75 1.08 -0.12 -9.23
CA GLY A 75 2.17 -0.19 -10.20
C GLY A 75 3.08 -1.38 -9.94
N PRO A 76 4.14 -1.51 -10.74
CA PRO A 76 4.87 -2.76 -10.88
C PRO A 76 5.37 -3.29 -9.54
N SER A 77 4.86 -4.47 -9.18
CA SER A 77 5.40 -5.32 -8.15
C SER A 77 6.73 -5.87 -8.60
N TYR A 78 7.71 -5.76 -7.72
CA TYR A 78 9.01 -6.37 -7.88
C TYR A 78 9.02 -7.88 -7.54
N MET A 79 7.86 -8.51 -7.34
CA MET A 79 7.78 -9.87 -6.80
C MET A 79 7.90 -11.02 -7.82
N ASP A 80 7.62 -10.79 -9.10
CA ASP A 80 7.77 -11.80 -10.16
C ASP A 80 8.00 -11.13 -11.55
N PRO A 81 9.18 -11.30 -12.18
CA PRO A 81 9.45 -10.72 -13.51
C PRO A 81 8.65 -11.39 -14.65
N THR A 82 7.95 -12.49 -14.38
CA THR A 82 7.13 -13.23 -15.36
C THR A 82 5.64 -12.89 -15.30
N ARG A 83 5.23 -12.14 -14.28
CA ARG A 83 3.85 -11.67 -14.12
C ARG A 83 3.84 -10.15 -14.08
N GLN A 84 2.75 -9.55 -14.56
CA GLN A 84 2.43 -8.16 -14.21
C GLN A 84 1.88 -8.13 -12.78
N ASP A 85 2.69 -8.64 -11.85
CA ASP A 85 2.83 -8.14 -10.50
C ASP A 85 2.43 -6.67 -10.40
N ASP A 86 1.27 -6.25 -9.89
CA ASP A 86 1.05 -4.86 -9.46
C ASP A 86 0.79 -4.85 -7.95
N LEU A 87 1.53 -4.01 -7.21
CA LEU A 87 1.11 -3.65 -5.85
C LEU A 87 -0.12 -2.79 -6.00
N LEU A 88 -1.21 -3.17 -5.33
CA LEU A 88 -2.41 -2.36 -5.23
C LEU A 88 -2.51 -1.82 -3.82
N LEU A 89 -2.69 -0.51 -3.71
CA LEU A 89 -3.03 0.18 -2.48
C LEU A 89 -4.36 0.88 -2.69
N ARG A 90 -5.35 0.54 -1.89
CA ARG A 90 -6.62 1.26 -1.84
C ARG A 90 -6.70 2.00 -0.52
N SER A 91 -6.87 3.31 -0.56
CA SER A 91 -7.13 4.12 0.63
C SER A 91 -8.59 4.54 0.68
N GLN A 92 -9.16 4.58 1.87
CA GLN A 92 -10.48 5.12 2.14
C GLN A 92 -10.46 5.92 3.44
N PHE A 93 -10.82 7.20 3.40
CA PHE A 93 -11.02 7.98 4.62
C PHE A 93 -12.41 7.68 5.23
N PRO A 94 -12.56 7.60 6.57
CA PRO A 94 -11.51 7.55 7.61
C PRO A 94 -11.07 6.11 7.94
N VAL A 95 -11.36 5.14 7.08
CA VAL A 95 -11.17 3.70 7.32
C VAL A 95 -9.69 3.32 7.41
N GLY A 96 -8.89 3.61 6.38
CA GLY A 96 -7.55 3.09 6.28
C GLY A 96 -7.05 2.86 4.86
N VAL A 97 -6.03 2.04 4.77
CA VAL A 97 -5.48 1.49 3.54
C VAL A 97 -5.53 -0.03 3.58
N THR A 98 -5.76 -0.61 2.41
CA THR A 98 -5.64 -2.05 2.17
C THR A 98 -4.62 -2.26 1.08
N LEU A 99 -3.70 -3.21 1.29
CA LEU A 99 -2.70 -3.61 0.32
C LEU A 99 -3.00 -5.00 -0.22
N ALA A 100 -2.90 -5.18 -1.53
CA ALA A 100 -2.98 -6.49 -2.17
C ALA A 100 -2.00 -6.57 -3.34
N TRP A 101 -1.67 -7.79 -3.76
CA TRP A 101 -0.93 -8.03 -4.99
C TRP A 101 -1.90 -8.53 -6.05
N GLN A 102 -1.95 -7.86 -7.21
CA GLN A 102 -2.74 -8.19 -8.42
C GLN A 102 -4.27 -8.23 -8.33
N ASP A 103 -4.82 -8.61 -7.19
CA ASP A 103 -6.22 -9.00 -7.12
C ASP A 103 -7.08 -7.85 -6.59
N TYR A 104 -7.68 -7.10 -7.52
CA TYR A 104 -8.68 -6.09 -7.22
C TYR A 104 -9.92 -6.67 -6.51
N GLU A 105 -10.29 -7.92 -6.79
CA GLU A 105 -11.38 -8.58 -6.09
C GLU A 105 -10.99 -8.90 -4.65
N GLU A 106 -9.74 -9.35 -4.42
CA GLU A 106 -9.19 -9.53 -3.08
C GLU A 106 -9.13 -8.20 -2.32
N LEU A 107 -8.69 -7.13 -2.98
CA LEU A 107 -8.64 -5.78 -2.44
C LEU A 107 -10.03 -5.30 -1.97
N ASN A 108 -11.04 -5.46 -2.83
CA ASN A 108 -12.42 -5.09 -2.54
C ASN A 108 -13.04 -5.98 -1.43
N LYS A 109 -12.76 -7.28 -1.46
CA LYS A 109 -13.26 -8.23 -0.45
C LYS A 109 -12.69 -7.93 0.93
N ARG A 110 -11.37 -7.73 1.04
CA ARG A 110 -10.71 -7.45 2.32
C ARG A 110 -11.16 -6.14 2.95
N GLN A 111 -11.53 -5.17 2.13
CA GLN A 111 -12.08 -3.92 2.61
C GLN A 111 -13.52 -4.06 3.11
N ALA A 112 -14.35 -4.92 2.50
CA ALA A 112 -15.68 -5.21 3.02
C ALA A 112 -15.66 -5.93 4.39
N GLU A 113 -14.51 -6.48 4.78
CA GLU A 113 -14.27 -7.19 6.04
C GLU A 113 -13.69 -6.30 7.16
N GLN A 114 -13.33 -5.04 6.86
CA GLN A 114 -12.78 -4.05 7.81
C GLN A 114 -13.86 -3.11 8.35
#